data_AF-A0A497QYT2-F1
#
_entry.id   AF-A0A497QYT2-F1
#
_cell.length_a   1.000
_cell.length_b   1.000
_cell.length_c   1.000
_cell.angle_alpha   90.00
_cell.angle_beta   90.00
_cell.angle_gamma   90.00
#
_symmetry.space_group_name_H-M   'P 1'
#
loop_
_entity.id
_entity.type
_entity.pdbx_description
1 polymer ?
#
loop_
_entity_poly.entity_id
_entity_poly.type
_entity_poly.pdbx_seq_one_letter_code
_entity_poly.pdbx_strand_id
1 'polypeptide(L)'
;VDAGDIGPGHNVTAVYELRMHNKAAMNVAEPEEFAGKLGIFKIRYKNNITDTESHLLKFFIENKCKSFDSASSSFKFAAGVTGFADVLRGSKFAKDWRLTTAIDCIEAGKVVPASDGKELIEFIRKVISLKDAASEEGKVVTTE
;
A
#
# COMPACT_ATOMS: atom_id res chain seq x y z
N VAL A 1 2.51 12.76 9.89
CA VAL A 1 3.23 12.30 8.68
C VAL A 1 3.73 13.55 8.01
N ASP A 2 5.04 13.73 8.02
CA ASP A 2 5.71 14.85 7.37
C ASP A 2 5.87 14.46 5.90
N ALA A 3 4.97 14.98 5.06
CA ALA A 3 5.09 14.81 3.62
C ALA A 3 6.08 15.88 3.18
N GLY A 4 7.36 15.51 3.10
CA GLY A 4 8.39 16.41 2.56
C GLY A 4 7.95 17.01 1.22
N ASP A 5 8.49 18.20 0.91
CA ASP A 5 8.14 18.91 -0.32
C ASP A 5 8.31 18.02 -1.55
N ILE A 6 7.26 17.92 -2.37
CA ILE A 6 7.30 17.23 -3.65
C ILE A 6 7.77 18.24 -4.69
N GLY A 7 9.03 18.13 -5.12
CA GLY A 7 9.58 19.00 -6.15
C GLY A 7 8.85 18.90 -7.50
N PRO A 8 8.96 19.91 -8.37
CA PRO A 8 8.33 19.89 -9.68
C PRO A 8 8.76 18.66 -10.49
N GLY A 9 7.82 18.07 -11.24
CA GLY A 9 8.05 16.88 -12.07
C GLY A 9 8.02 15.53 -11.33
N HIS A 10 7.83 15.53 -10.01
CA HIS A 10 7.73 14.30 -9.22
C HIS A 10 6.27 13.88 -9.03
N ASN A 11 6.03 12.57 -9.09
CA ASN A 11 4.75 11.97 -8.76
C ASN A 11 4.89 11.20 -7.44
N VAL A 12 3.92 11.35 -6.55
CA VAL A 12 3.85 10.58 -5.30
C VAL A 12 2.59 9.74 -5.30
N THR A 13 2.76 8.45 -5.01
CA THR A 13 1.65 7.53 -4.79
C THR A 13 1.61 7.18 -3.31
N ALA A 14 0.47 7.44 -2.67
CA ALA A 14 0.20 7.02 -1.30
C ALA A 14 -0.84 5.90 -1.32
N VAL A 15 -0.53 4.78 -0.65
CA VAL A 15 -1.45 3.65 -0.47
C VAL A 15 -1.99 3.68 0.96
N TYR A 16 -3.31 3.60 1.10
CA TYR A 16 -3.99 3.58 2.39
C TYR A 16 -4.77 2.27 2.54
N GLU A 17 -4.62 1.62 3.69
CA GLU A 17 -5.44 0.48 4.09
C GLU A 17 -6.57 0.97 4.99
N LEU A 18 -7.81 0.60 4.67
CA LEU A 18 -8.99 0.94 5.46
C LEU A 18 -9.49 -0.28 6.22
N ARG A 19 -9.48 -0.19 7.56
CA ARG A 19 -10.06 -1.23 8.42
C ARG A 19 -11.46 -0.85 8.85
N MET A 20 -12.45 -1.56 8.30
CA MET A 20 -13.83 -1.44 8.73
C MET A 20 -13.99 -2.02 10.14
N HIS A 21 -14.58 -1.25 11.05
CA HIS A 21 -14.99 -1.76 12.35
C HIS A 21 -16.45 -2.19 12.26
N ASN A 22 -16.75 -3.47 12.54
CA ASN A 22 -18.10 -4.04 12.46
C ASN A 22 -19.15 -3.34 13.35
N LYS A 23 -18.74 -2.38 14.21
CA LYS A 23 -19.63 -1.56 15.04
C LYS A 23 -20.01 -0.20 14.44
N ALA A 24 -19.41 0.20 13.32
CA ALA A 24 -19.77 1.44 12.62
C ALA A 24 -20.98 1.26 11.69
N ALA A 25 -21.33 0.00 11.38
CA ALA A 25 -22.54 -0.34 10.66
C ALA A 25 -23.57 -0.87 11.66
N MET A 26 -24.73 -0.23 11.70
CA MET A 26 -25.99 -0.57 12.38
C MET A 26 -26.36 0.48 13.45
N ASN A 27 -27.27 1.37 13.06
CA ASN A 27 -28.15 2.21 13.91
C ASN A 27 -27.89 3.72 13.96
N VAL A 28 -27.11 4.30 13.05
CA VAL A 28 -27.21 5.75 12.77
C VAL A 28 -27.61 5.89 11.31
N ALA A 29 -28.73 6.55 11.04
CA ALA A 29 -29.08 6.95 9.69
C ALA A 29 -27.91 7.79 9.16
N GLU A 30 -27.22 7.30 8.13
CA GLU A 30 -26.16 8.09 7.51
C GLU A 30 -26.79 9.39 7.01
N PRO A 31 -26.18 10.56 7.30
CA PRO A 31 -26.58 11.79 6.61
C PRO A 31 -26.58 11.52 5.10
N GLU A 32 -27.55 12.06 4.36
CA GLU A 32 -27.71 11.78 2.92
C GLU A 32 -26.41 12.02 2.12
N GLU A 33 -25.60 12.99 2.56
CA GLU A 33 -24.27 13.28 2.03
C GLU A 33 -23.29 12.10 2.09
N PHE A 34 -23.43 11.19 3.06
CA PHE A 34 -22.54 10.03 3.27
C PHE A 34 -23.07 8.72 2.72
N ALA A 35 -24.32 8.68 2.26
CA ALA A 35 -24.92 7.46 1.71
C ALA A 35 -24.02 6.84 0.62
N GLY A 36 -23.65 5.57 0.83
CA GLY A 36 -22.81 4.79 -0.09
C GLY A 36 -21.32 5.14 -0.07
N LYS A 37 -20.83 5.84 0.96
CA LYS A 37 -19.44 6.30 1.06
C LYS A 37 -18.75 5.72 2.29
N LEU A 38 -17.45 5.45 2.16
CA LEU A 38 -16.59 4.94 3.23
C LEU A 38 -16.00 6.08 4.09
N GLY A 39 -16.02 7.30 3.59
CA GLY A 39 -15.51 8.48 4.30
C GLY A 39 -15.06 9.60 3.37
N ILE A 40 -14.34 10.57 3.93
CA ILE A 40 -13.76 11.71 3.20
C ILE A 40 -12.25 11.66 3.35
N PHE A 41 -11.53 11.56 2.23
CA PHE A 41 -10.10 11.80 2.15
C PHE A 41 -9.84 13.29 2.01
N LYS A 42 -8.98 13.83 2.89
CA LYS A 42 -8.62 15.25 2.91
C LYS A 42 -7.11 15.38 2.74
N ILE A 43 -6.69 16.16 1.76
CA ILE A 43 -5.28 16.50 1.52
C ILE A 43 -5.14 18.01 1.47
N ARG A 44 -4.03 18.51 2.00
CA ARG A 44 -3.69 19.94 1.91
C ARG A 44 -2.45 20.12 1.07
N TYR A 45 -2.39 21.22 0.33
CA TYR A 45 -1.25 21.55 -0.49
C TYR A 45 -0.98 23.06 -0.48
N LYS A 46 0.24 23.42 -0.88
CA LYS A 46 0.69 24.78 -1.17
C LYS A 46 1.05 24.84 -2.66
N ASN A 47 0.76 25.94 -3.36
CA ASN A 47 1.09 26.05 -4.79
C ASN A 47 2.59 26.27 -5.01
N ASN A 48 3.25 26.94 -4.07
CA ASN A 48 4.69 27.18 -4.08
C ASN A 48 5.26 27.19 -2.66
N ILE A 49 6.59 27.13 -2.55
CA ILE A 49 7.30 27.04 -1.26
C ILE A 49 7.15 28.31 -0.40
N THR A 50 6.83 29.45 -1.02
CA THR A 50 6.65 30.74 -0.34
C THR A 50 5.23 30.98 0.17
N ASP A 51 4.27 30.11 -0.18
CA ASP A 51 2.90 30.22 0.28
C ASP A 51 2.84 30.02 1.81
N THR A 52 2.24 30.98 2.50
CA THR A 52 2.01 30.93 3.94
C THR A 52 0.75 30.14 4.29
N GLU A 53 -0.21 30.06 3.37
CA GLU A 53 -1.50 29.38 3.55
C GLU A 53 -1.54 28.03 2.83
N SER A 54 -2.38 27.10 3.33
CA SER A 54 -2.57 25.78 2.72
C SER A 54 -4.01 25.59 2.24
N HIS A 55 -4.14 25.12 1.01
CA HIS A 55 -5.43 24.83 0.38
C HIS A 55 -5.89 23.42 0.73
N LEU A 56 -7.19 23.26 1.02
CA LEU A 56 -7.78 21.96 1.38
C LEU A 56 -8.53 21.36 0.18
N LEU A 57 -8.16 20.14 -0.20
CA LEU A 57 -8.93 19.30 -1.11
C LEU A 57 -9.67 18.23 -0.33
N LYS A 58 -10.92 17.94 -0.73
CA LYS A 58 -11.78 16.92 -0.15
C LYS A 58 -12.24 15.95 -1.24
N PHE A 59 -12.12 14.66 -0.97
CA PHE A 59 -12.53 13.59 -1.87
C PHE A 59 -13.40 12.60 -1.10
N PHE A 60 -14.57 12.27 -1.65
CA PHE A 60 -15.38 11.19 -1.10
C PHE A 60 -14.81 9.84 -1.51
N ILE A 61 -14.69 8.93 -0.54
CA ILE A 61 -14.30 7.55 -0.79
C ILE A 61 -15.58 6.76 -1.01
N GLU A 62 -15.86 6.39 -2.26
CA GLU A 62 -17.04 5.62 -2.63
C GLU A 62 -16.94 4.18 -2.12
N ASN A 63 -18.03 3.61 -1.60
CA ASN A 63 -18.10 2.19 -1.24
C ASN A 63 -18.33 1.32 -2.49
N LYS A 64 -17.34 1.29 -3.39
CA LYS A 64 -17.36 0.55 -4.66
C LYS A 64 -16.24 -0.50 -4.71
N CYS A 65 -16.10 -1.27 -3.63
CA CYS A 65 -15.13 -2.35 -3.57
C CYS A 65 -15.38 -3.36 -4.70
N LYS A 66 -14.39 -3.56 -5.55
CA LYS A 66 -14.38 -4.59 -6.60
C LYS A 66 -13.37 -5.68 -6.24
N SER A 67 -13.41 -6.81 -6.94
CA SER A 67 -12.39 -7.84 -6.79
C SER A 67 -11.01 -7.31 -7.16
N PHE A 68 -9.97 -7.82 -6.50
CA PHE A 68 -8.59 -7.43 -6.79
C PHE A 68 -8.19 -7.74 -8.24
N ASP A 69 -8.70 -8.81 -8.83
CA ASP A 69 -8.47 -9.17 -10.23
C ASP A 69 -8.92 -8.09 -11.21
N SER A 70 -9.95 -7.33 -10.86
CA SER A 70 -10.46 -6.22 -11.68
C SER A 70 -9.75 -4.88 -11.44
N ALA A 71 -8.79 -4.84 -10.50
CA ALA A 71 -8.02 -3.63 -10.22
C ALA A 71 -7.07 -3.27 -11.38
N SER A 72 -6.69 -1.99 -11.45
CA SER A 72 -5.76 -1.51 -12.47
C SER A 72 -4.37 -2.12 -12.29
N SER A 73 -3.63 -2.21 -13.40
CA SER A 73 -2.22 -2.58 -13.42
C SER A 73 -1.39 -1.81 -12.38
N SER A 74 -1.50 -0.48 -12.36
CA SER A 74 -0.77 0.35 -11.39
C SER A 74 -1.15 0.06 -9.93
N PHE A 75 -2.43 -0.23 -9.65
CA PHE A 75 -2.86 -0.57 -8.30
C PHE A 75 -2.31 -1.92 -7.84
N LYS A 76 -2.32 -2.93 -8.72
CA LYS A 76 -1.75 -4.26 -8.41
C LYS A 76 -0.25 -4.17 -8.14
N PHE A 77 0.48 -3.40 -8.95
CA PHE A 77 1.89 -3.14 -8.71
C PHE A 77 2.12 -2.45 -7.37
N ALA A 78 1.40 -1.35 -7.10
CA ALA A 78 1.53 -0.62 -5.83
C ALA A 78 1.21 -1.52 -4.62
N ALA A 79 0.18 -2.37 -4.72
CA ALA A 79 -0.16 -3.34 -3.68
C ALA A 79 0.97 -4.36 -3.44
N GLY A 80 1.62 -4.84 -4.51
CA GLY A 80 2.78 -5.73 -4.39
C GLY A 80 3.98 -5.05 -3.71
N VAL A 81 4.28 -3.80 -4.07
CA VAL A 81 5.34 -2.99 -3.42
C VAL A 81 5.02 -2.75 -1.94
N THR A 82 3.78 -2.35 -1.62
CA THR A 82 3.34 -2.14 -0.23
C THR A 82 3.40 -3.45 0.57
N GLY A 83 2.90 -4.54 0.01
CA GLY A 83 2.93 -5.86 0.65
C GLY A 83 4.35 -6.35 0.91
N PHE A 84 5.27 -6.13 -0.04
CA PHE A 84 6.69 -6.41 0.16
C PHE A 84 7.25 -5.63 1.37
N ALA A 85 7.07 -4.31 1.39
CA ALA A 85 7.56 -3.46 2.48
C ALA A 85 6.94 -3.85 3.84
N ASP A 86 5.64 -4.15 3.85
CA ASP A 86 4.92 -4.53 5.06
C ASP A 86 5.37 -5.87 5.65
N VAL A 87 5.68 -6.85 4.80
CA VAL A 87 6.25 -8.13 5.24
C VAL A 87 7.65 -7.92 5.82
N LEU A 88 8.51 -7.12 5.18
CA LEU A 88 9.88 -6.89 5.65
C LEU A 88 9.93 -6.17 6.99
N ARG A 89 9.08 -5.18 7.21
CA ARG A 89 9.03 -4.44 8.48
C ARG A 89 8.26 -5.17 9.58
N GLY A 90 7.80 -6.40 9.35
CA GLY A 90 7.02 -7.17 10.32
C GLY A 90 5.70 -6.52 10.69
N SER A 91 5.01 -5.89 9.72
CA SER A 91 3.74 -5.21 9.96
C SER A 91 2.71 -6.17 10.55
N LYS A 92 2.03 -5.75 11.63
CA LYS A 92 0.93 -6.52 12.24
C LYS A 92 -0.25 -6.77 11.29
N PHE A 93 -0.33 -6.01 10.19
CA PHE A 93 -1.36 -6.13 9.16
C PHE A 93 -0.95 -7.06 8.01
N ALA A 94 0.33 -7.44 7.93
CA ALA A 94 0.86 -8.32 6.89
C ALA A 94 0.94 -9.80 7.31
N LYS A 95 0.20 -10.21 8.35
CA LYS A 95 0.29 -11.59 8.89
C LYS A 95 -0.02 -12.67 7.86
N ASP A 96 -0.97 -12.39 6.96
CA ASP A 96 -1.37 -13.32 5.91
C ASP A 96 -0.62 -13.09 4.59
N TRP A 97 0.18 -12.03 4.52
CA TRP A 97 0.99 -11.70 3.35
C TRP A 97 2.30 -12.49 3.34
N ARG A 98 2.66 -12.95 2.14
CA ARG A 98 3.95 -13.59 1.86
C ARG A 98 4.72 -12.75 0.84
N LEU A 99 6.05 -12.88 0.87
CA LEU A 99 6.91 -12.27 -0.16
C LEU A 99 6.56 -12.79 -1.58
N THR A 100 6.08 -14.03 -1.69
CA THR A 100 5.57 -14.59 -2.95
C THR A 100 4.29 -13.89 -3.42
N THR A 101 3.36 -13.58 -2.51
CA THR A 101 2.16 -12.79 -2.84
C THR A 101 2.50 -11.41 -3.40
N ALA A 102 3.57 -10.79 -2.90
CA ALA A 102 4.07 -9.52 -3.44
C ALA A 102 4.58 -9.68 -4.88
N ILE A 103 5.31 -10.77 -5.19
CA ILE A 103 5.75 -11.10 -6.56
C ILE A 103 4.54 -11.24 -7.48
N ASP A 104 3.54 -12.03 -7.10
CA ASP A 104 2.33 -12.25 -7.92
C ASP A 104 1.63 -10.92 -8.26
N CYS A 105 1.56 -10.02 -7.28
CA CYS A 105 0.96 -8.69 -7.45
C CYS A 105 1.78 -7.80 -8.39
N ILE A 106 3.13 -7.83 -8.30
CA ILE A 106 4.03 -7.07 -9.17
C ILE A 106 3.94 -7.58 -10.62
N GLU A 107 3.92 -8.90 -10.82
CA GLU A 107 3.76 -9.52 -12.13
C GLU A 107 2.41 -9.14 -12.76
N ALA A 108 1.32 -9.21 -11.99
CA ALA A 108 0.00 -8.79 -12.43
C ALA A 108 -0.08 -7.28 -12.72
N GLY A 109 0.82 -6.49 -12.14
CA GLY A 109 0.92 -5.05 -12.33
C GLY A 109 1.41 -4.61 -13.70
N LYS A 110 2.11 -5.47 -14.46
CA LYS A 110 2.56 -5.19 -15.84
C LYS A 110 3.18 -3.79 -16.02
N VAL A 111 4.13 -3.45 -15.14
CA VAL A 111 4.78 -2.13 -15.11
C VAL A 111 5.50 -1.85 -16.43
N VAL A 112 5.57 -0.57 -16.79
CA VAL A 112 6.31 -0.08 -17.95
C VAL A 112 7.36 0.94 -17.48
N PRO A 113 8.65 0.75 -17.82
CA PRO A 113 9.18 -0.40 -18.55
C PRO A 113 9.11 -1.70 -17.73
N ALA A 114 8.97 -2.83 -18.42
CA ALA A 114 8.84 -4.14 -17.75
C ALA A 114 10.12 -4.55 -16.99
N SER A 115 11.25 -3.90 -17.25
CA SER A 115 12.50 -4.07 -16.50
C SER A 115 12.31 -3.77 -15.02
N ASP A 116 11.61 -2.69 -14.68
CA ASP A 116 11.48 -2.22 -13.30
C ASP A 116 10.76 -3.24 -12.42
N GLY A 117 9.70 -3.85 -12.96
CA GLY A 117 8.99 -4.95 -12.30
C GLY A 117 9.88 -6.18 -12.12
N LYS A 118 10.68 -6.53 -13.13
CA LYS A 118 11.58 -7.70 -13.08
C LYS A 118 12.69 -7.53 -12.06
N GLU A 119 13.36 -6.37 -12.04
CA GLU A 119 14.43 -6.08 -11.09
C GLU A 119 13.92 -6.15 -9.65
N LEU A 120 12.74 -5.60 -9.38
CA LEU A 120 12.12 -5.70 -8.07
C LEU A 120 11.79 -7.16 -7.69
N ILE A 121 11.26 -7.95 -8.62
CA ILE A 121 10.97 -9.38 -8.38
C ILE A 121 12.26 -10.16 -8.05
N GLU A 122 13.34 -9.92 -8.79
CA GLU A 122 14.64 -10.55 -8.52
C GLU A 122 15.19 -10.16 -7.16
N PHE A 123 15.04 -8.89 -6.78
CA PHE A 123 15.38 -8.42 -5.44
C PHE A 123 14.57 -9.14 -4.36
N ILE A 124 13.25 -9.26 -4.52
CA ILE A 124 12.39 -9.98 -3.56
C ILE A 124 12.80 -11.46 -3.45
N ARG A 125 13.13 -12.13 -4.57
CA ARG A 125 13.63 -13.52 -4.56
C ARG A 125 14.93 -13.67 -3.78
N LYS A 126 15.86 -12.71 -3.93
CA LYS A 126 17.09 -12.69 -3.14
C LYS A 126 16.79 -12.54 -1.65
N VAL A 127 15.84 -11.69 -1.29
CA VAL A 127 15.42 -11.52 0.11
C VAL A 127 14.79 -12.79 0.68
N ILE A 128 13.98 -13.52 -0.09
CA ILE A 128 13.45 -14.84 0.31
C ILE A 128 14.61 -15.79 0.62
N SER A 129 15.55 -15.97 -0.31
CA SER A 129 16.69 -16.86 -0.13
C SER A 129 17.54 -16.52 1.11
N LEU A 130 17.78 -15.23 1.38
CA LEU A 130 18.51 -14.79 2.57
C LEU A 130 17.75 -15.10 3.87
N LYS A 131 16.42 -14.94 3.86
CA LYS A 131 15.59 -15.22 5.03
C LYS A 131 15.53 -16.72 5.35
N ASP A 132 15.50 -17.56 4.31
CA ASP A 132 15.52 -19.01 4.46
C ASP A 132 16.85 -19.47 5.05
N ALA A 133 17.98 -18.99 4.52
CA ALA A 133 19.31 -19.29 5.05
C ALA A 133 19.47 -18.87 6.53
N ALA A 134 19.01 -17.66 6.89
CA ALA A 134 19.04 -17.20 8.28
C ALA A 134 18.16 -18.03 9.22
N SER A 135 17.04 -18.58 8.71
CA SER A 135 16.18 -19.47 9.48
C SER A 135 16.79 -20.85 9.70
N GLU A 136 17.68 -21.31 8.81
CA GLU A 136 18.40 -22.57 8.94
C GLU A 136 19.56 -22.44 9.94
N GLU A 137 20.36 -21.38 9.85
CA GLU A 137 21.44 -21.10 10.81
C GLU A 137 20.91 -20.97 12.26
N GLY A 138 19.76 -20.31 12.45
CA GLY A 138 19.14 -20.17 13.77
C GLY A 138 18.63 -21.48 14.38
N LYS A 139 18.40 -22.53 13.58
CA LYS A 139 17.98 -23.87 14.06
C LYS A 139 19.16 -24.74 14.50
N VAL A 140 20.35 -24.52 13.94
CA VAL A 140 21.56 -25.30 14.25
C VAL A 140 22.13 -24.93 15.63
N VAL A 141 21.83 -23.74 16.15
CA VAL A 141 22.41 -23.22 17.41
C VAL A 141 21.64 -23.68 18.67
N THR A 142 20.46 -24.30 18.55
CA THR A 142 19.62 -24.66 19.72
C THR A 142 19.73 -26.11 20.19
N THR A 143 20.77 -26.85 19.79
CA THR A 143 21.05 -28.20 20.31
C THR A 143 22.26 -28.21 21.22
N GLU A 144 22.11 -27.70 22.45
CA GLU A 144 22.93 -28.07 23.63
C GLU A 144 22.06 -28.04 24.90
#